data_AF-M2N9N6-F1
#
_entry.id   AF-M2N9N6-F1
#
_cell.length_a   1.000
_cell.length_b   1.000
_cell.length_c   1.000
_cell.angle_alpha   90.00
_cell.angle_beta   90.00
_cell.angle_gamma   90.00
#
_symmetry.space_group_name_H-M   'P 1'
#
loop_
_entity.id
_entity.type
_entity.pdbx_description
1 polymer ?
#
loop_
_entity_poly.entity_id
_entity_poly.type
_entity_poly.pdbx_seq_one_letter_code
_entity_poly.pdbx_strand_id
1 'polypeptide(L)'
;MFAVILVVCFVNCIGTRLLALVEGVIMVLRLFAFLAILIPMVSRAMCTAIRSHGRDVFATLTNNAGWISDGSSWFIGFARSANLAVIGHDGPAHLAEEVQNARTVVPWCMISTVILNGTLGCAIVIAFSFCVVPTIEDTLTSPTSYHFMEVFYGAMGSAGTAGMTAVLIVLM
;
A
#
# COMPACT_ATOMS: atom_id res chain seq x y z
N MET A 1 3.83 27.71 -14.26
CA MET A 1 3.17 26.60 -14.99
C MET A 1 3.89 26.25 -16.30
N PHE A 2 4.16 27.20 -17.22
CA PHE A 2 4.86 26.91 -18.49
C PHE A 2 6.25 26.27 -18.33
N ALA A 3 7.02 26.67 -17.31
CA ALA A 3 8.32 26.07 -17.01
C ALA A 3 8.23 24.58 -16.62
N VAL A 4 7.21 24.21 -15.84
CA VAL A 4 6.99 22.81 -15.42
C VAL A 4 6.58 21.97 -16.63
N ILE A 5 5.71 22.50 -17.49
CA ILE A 5 5.28 21.81 -18.72
C ILE A 5 6.46 21.56 -19.67
N LEU A 6 7.34 22.55 -19.84
CA LEU A 6 8.54 22.40 -20.67
C LEU A 6 9.50 21.35 -20.14
N VAL A 7 9.72 21.31 -18.82
CA VAL A 7 10.57 20.29 -18.19
C VAL A 7 9.96 18.89 -18.35
N VAL A 8 8.66 18.76 -18.08
CA VAL A 8 7.95 17.48 -18.25
C VAL A 8 7.99 17.01 -19.70
N CYS A 9 7.76 17.92 -20.66
CA CYS A 9 7.79 17.61 -22.09
C CYS A 9 9.21 17.21 -22.54
N PHE A 10 10.24 17.90 -22.05
CA PHE A 10 11.64 17.56 -22.34
C PHE A 10 12.00 16.16 -21.81
N VAL A 11 11.67 15.87 -20.56
CA VAL A 11 11.95 14.56 -19.94
C VAL A 11 11.16 13.44 -20.62
N ASN A 12 9.89 13.67 -20.96
CA ASN A 12 9.06 12.67 -21.63
C ASN A 12 9.41 12.46 -23.11
N CYS A 13 9.95 13.45 -23.82
CA CYS A 13 10.33 13.28 -25.23
C CYS A 13 11.74 12.70 -25.42
N ILE A 14 12.70 13.09 -24.57
CA ILE A 14 14.13 12.74 -24.76
C ILE A 14 14.57 11.65 -23.79
N GLY A 15 13.93 11.57 -22.62
CA GLY A 15 14.32 10.70 -21.51
C GLY A 15 13.57 9.38 -21.43
N THR A 16 12.74 8.99 -22.42
CA THR A 16 11.88 7.78 -22.32
C THR A 16 12.64 6.51 -21.95
N ARG A 17 13.84 6.29 -22.52
CA ARG A 17 14.70 5.15 -22.15
C ARG A 17 15.25 5.24 -20.73
N LEU A 18 15.60 6.43 -20.27
CA LEU A 18 16.05 6.65 -18.89
C LEU A 18 14.88 6.48 -17.91
N LEU A 19 13.69 6.94 -18.30
CA LEU A 19 12.47 6.82 -17.52
C LEU A 19 12.09 5.36 -17.31
N ALA A 20 12.12 4.54 -18.37
CA ALA A 20 11.86 3.10 -18.28
C ALA A 20 12.88 2.38 -17.36
N LEU A 21 14.16 2.78 -17.39
CA LEU A 21 15.18 2.25 -16.47
C LEU A 21 14.91 2.66 -15.02
N VAL A 22 14.59 3.94 -14.79
CA VAL A 22 14.29 4.48 -13.45
C VAL A 22 13.03 3.84 -12.88
N GLU A 23 11.97 3.68 -13.68
CA GLU A 23 10.75 2.98 -13.28
C GLU A 23 11.04 1.52 -12.87
N GLY A 24 11.86 0.80 -13.63
CA GLY A 24 12.30 -0.55 -13.27
C GLY A 24 13.05 -0.59 -11.94
N VAL A 25 13.94 0.36 -11.68
CA VAL A 25 14.67 0.46 -10.40
C VAL A 25 13.72 0.79 -9.25
N ILE A 26 12.78 1.72 -9.44
CA ILE A 26 11.78 2.09 -8.44
C ILE A 26 10.86 0.90 -8.14
N MET A 27 10.48 0.11 -9.14
CA MET A 27 9.68 -1.11 -8.95
C MET A 27 10.39 -2.09 -8.01
N VAL A 28 11.68 -2.34 -8.24
CA VAL A 28 12.49 -3.23 -7.40
C VAL A 28 12.63 -2.66 -5.99
N LEU A 29 12.93 -1.35 -5.86
CA LEU A 29 13.00 -0.66 -4.57
C LEU A 29 11.68 -0.75 -3.78
N ARG A 30 10.53 -0.59 -4.45
CA ARG A 30 9.21 -0.73 -3.82
C ARG A 30 8.97 -2.14 -3.30
N LEU A 31 9.41 -3.17 -4.01
CA LEU A 31 9.30 -4.56 -3.54
C LEU A 31 10.15 -4.79 -2.27
N PHE A 32 11.38 -4.29 -2.24
CA PHE A 32 12.23 -4.40 -1.05
C PHE A 32 11.70 -3.57 0.13
N ALA A 33 11.19 -2.37 -0.13
CA ALA A 33 10.57 -1.53 0.88
C ALA A 33 9.32 -2.19 1.48
N PHE A 34 8.52 -2.84 0.65
CA PHE A 34 7.38 -3.63 1.11
C PHE A 34 7.84 -4.72 2.09
N LEU A 35 8.88 -5.49 1.74
CA LEU A 35 9.44 -6.51 2.63
C LEU A 35 10.02 -5.90 3.91
N ALA A 36 10.70 -4.75 3.81
CA ALA A 36 11.28 -4.03 4.93
C ALA A 36 10.23 -3.50 5.91
N ILE A 37 8.98 -3.29 5.47
CA ILE A 37 7.84 -2.91 6.33
C ILE A 37 7.13 -4.18 6.85
N LEU A 38 6.91 -5.18 5.99
CA LEU A 38 6.18 -6.39 6.34
C LEU A 38 6.89 -7.23 7.40
N ILE A 39 8.20 -7.47 7.26
CA ILE A 39 9.00 -8.31 8.18
C ILE A 39 8.98 -7.78 9.62
N PRO A 40 9.27 -6.50 9.90
CA PRO A 40 9.20 -5.98 11.27
C PRO A 40 7.79 -6.01 11.83
N MET A 41 6.75 -5.73 11.01
CA MET A 41 5.36 -5.84 11.49
C MET A 41 5.00 -7.27 11.87
N VAL A 42 5.31 -8.26 11.03
CA VAL A 42 5.00 -9.68 11.30
C VAL A 42 5.81 -10.21 12.49
N SER A 43 7.11 -9.88 12.57
CA SER A 43 7.95 -10.30 13.70
C SER A 43 7.49 -9.70 15.04
N ARG A 44 7.05 -8.43 15.05
CA ARG A 44 6.47 -7.79 16.24
C ARG A 44 5.09 -8.36 16.58
N ALA A 45 4.23 -8.59 15.60
CA ALA A 45 2.94 -9.26 15.81
C ALA A 45 3.10 -10.69 16.38
N MET A 46 4.22 -11.36 16.10
CA MET A 46 4.52 -12.69 16.64
C MET A 46 5.24 -12.66 18.00
N CYS A 47 6.08 -11.65 18.27
CA CYS A 47 6.87 -11.56 19.51
C CYS A 47 6.17 -10.84 20.66
N THR A 48 5.25 -9.91 20.39
CA THR A 48 4.60 -9.14 21.45
C THR A 48 3.46 -9.96 22.08
N ALA A 49 3.46 -10.09 23.42
CA ALA A 49 2.43 -10.78 24.20
C ALA A 49 1.03 -10.15 24.11
N ILE A 50 0.93 -8.97 23.48
CA ILE A 50 -0.30 -8.25 23.15
C ILE A 50 -0.76 -8.77 21.77
N ARG A 51 -1.25 -10.00 21.74
CA ARG A 51 -1.88 -10.57 20.55
C ARG A 51 -3.34 -10.13 20.55
N SER A 52 -3.82 -9.50 19.48
CA SER A 52 -5.26 -9.58 19.22
C SER A 52 -5.61 -11.05 19.02
N HIS A 53 -6.68 -11.54 19.65
CA HIS A 53 -7.14 -12.89 19.34
C HIS A 53 -7.52 -12.90 17.85
N GLY A 54 -7.18 -13.96 17.11
CA GLY A 54 -7.53 -14.03 15.69
C GLY A 54 -9.03 -13.85 15.44
N ARG A 55 -9.86 -14.16 16.43
CA ARG A 55 -11.29 -13.87 16.45
C ARG A 55 -11.59 -12.38 16.42
N ASP A 56 -10.82 -11.53 17.10
CA ASP A 56 -11.06 -10.09 17.12
C ASP A 56 -10.73 -9.47 15.76
N VAL A 57 -9.66 -9.93 15.10
CA VAL A 57 -9.25 -9.43 13.77
C VAL A 57 -10.19 -9.86 12.64
N PHE A 58 -10.65 -11.11 12.66
CA PHE A 58 -11.46 -11.66 11.56
C PHE A 58 -12.97 -11.65 11.83
N ALA A 59 -13.42 -11.63 13.09
CA ALA A 59 -14.83 -11.77 13.45
C ALA A 59 -15.43 -10.52 14.09
N THR A 60 -14.64 -9.49 14.41
CA THR A 60 -15.17 -8.23 14.96
C THR A 60 -15.24 -7.17 13.88
N LEU A 61 -16.46 -6.81 13.49
CA LEU A 61 -16.71 -5.65 12.63
C LEU A 61 -17.01 -4.46 13.53
N THR A 62 -16.17 -3.42 13.45
CA THR A 62 -16.37 -2.17 14.18
C THR A 62 -16.78 -1.07 13.21
N ASN A 63 -17.90 -0.41 13.49
CA ASN A 63 -18.44 0.65 12.65
C ASN A 63 -18.25 2.03 13.27
N ASN A 64 -17.07 2.61 13.02
CA ASN A 64 -16.73 3.97 13.47
C ASN A 64 -17.10 5.06 12.44
N ALA A 65 -17.72 4.67 11.32
CA ALA A 65 -18.05 5.57 10.22
C ALA A 65 -19.54 5.98 10.18
N GLY A 66 -20.34 5.53 11.16
CA GLY A 66 -21.73 5.96 11.34
C GLY A 66 -22.73 5.36 10.35
N TRP A 67 -22.39 4.24 9.70
CA TRP A 67 -23.30 3.59 8.76
C TRP A 67 -24.36 2.75 9.50
N ILE A 68 -25.47 2.47 8.80
CA ILE A 68 -26.63 1.76 9.36
C ILE A 68 -26.33 0.28 9.69
N SER A 69 -25.40 -0.34 8.97
CA SER A 69 -25.04 -1.75 9.17
C SER A 69 -23.52 -1.95 9.10
N ASP A 70 -22.99 -2.76 10.00
CA ASP A 70 -21.56 -3.09 10.05
C ASP A 70 -21.05 -3.75 8.76
N GLY A 71 -21.91 -4.51 8.08
CA GLY A 71 -21.59 -5.09 6.77
C GLY A 71 -21.40 -4.03 5.69
N SER A 72 -22.22 -2.98 5.68
CA SER A 72 -22.07 -1.88 4.71
C SER A 72 -20.77 -1.10 4.92
N SER A 73 -20.38 -0.85 6.17
CA SER A 73 -19.09 -0.25 6.51
C SER A 73 -17.92 -1.09 6.03
N TRP A 74 -18.01 -2.41 6.18
CA TRP A 74 -16.98 -3.34 5.72
C TRP A 74 -16.82 -3.31 4.20
N PHE A 75 -17.91 -3.37 3.44
CA PHE A 75 -17.84 -3.32 1.97
C PHE A 75 -17.28 -2.00 1.45
N ILE A 76 -17.61 -0.87 2.09
CA ILE A 76 -17.09 0.45 1.69
C ILE A 76 -15.59 0.55 1.99
N GLY A 77 -15.17 0.09 3.18
CA GLY A 77 -13.75 0.03 3.54
C GLY A 77 -12.96 -0.88 2.60
N PHE A 78 -13.49 -2.06 2.32
CA PHE A 78 -12.91 -3.02 1.39
C PHE A 78 -12.83 -2.46 -0.04
N ALA A 79 -13.91 -1.89 -0.56
CA ALA A 79 -13.93 -1.31 -1.90
C ALA A 79 -12.89 -0.20 -2.06
N ARG A 80 -12.76 0.69 -1.06
CA ARG A 80 -11.77 1.78 -1.10
C ARG A 80 -10.33 1.25 -1.07
N SER A 81 -10.05 0.31 -0.17
CA SER A 81 -8.71 -0.26 -0.01
C SER A 81 -8.30 -1.14 -1.20
N ALA A 82 -9.21 -1.96 -1.71
CA ALA A 82 -8.98 -2.78 -2.90
C ALA A 82 -8.80 -1.93 -4.17
N ASN A 83 -9.58 -0.87 -4.34
CA ASN A 83 -9.47 -0.02 -5.54
C ASN A 83 -8.15 0.75 -5.59
N LEU A 84 -7.74 1.35 -4.46
CA LEU A 84 -6.48 2.10 -4.38
C LEU A 84 -5.25 1.20 -4.63
N ALA A 85 -5.32 -0.07 -4.23
CA ALA A 85 -4.22 -1.03 -4.42
C ALA A 85 -4.03 -1.48 -5.89
N VAL A 86 -5.04 -1.31 -6.75
CA VAL A 86 -5.05 -1.86 -8.12
C VAL A 86 -5.14 -0.74 -9.18
N ILE A 87 -4.91 0.51 -8.78
CA ILE A 87 -4.92 1.65 -9.70
C ILE A 87 -3.75 1.52 -10.70
N GLY A 88 -4.01 1.84 -11.98
CA GLY A 88 -3.00 1.82 -13.05
C GLY A 88 -2.73 0.45 -13.68
N HIS A 89 -3.55 -0.57 -13.38
CA HIS A 89 -3.44 -1.90 -14.03
C HIS A 89 -3.70 -1.88 -15.55
N ASP A 90 -4.34 -0.83 -16.06
CA ASP A 90 -4.66 -0.59 -17.47
C ASP A 90 -3.50 0.04 -18.26
N GLY A 91 -2.43 0.49 -17.58
CA GLY A 91 -1.23 1.05 -18.20
C GLY A 91 -0.67 0.25 -19.39
N PRO A 92 -0.55 -1.10 -19.30
CA PRO A 92 -0.09 -1.93 -20.42
C PRO A 92 -0.99 -1.89 -21.67
N ALA A 93 -2.29 -1.56 -21.56
CA ALA A 93 -3.16 -1.42 -22.73
C ALA A 93 -2.85 -0.15 -23.52
N HIS A 94 -2.47 0.93 -22.84
CA HIS A 94 -2.09 2.19 -23.49
C HIS A 94 -0.77 2.09 -24.25
N LEU A 95 0.10 1.16 -23.83
CA LEU A 95 1.41 0.91 -24.44
C LEU A 95 1.42 -0.33 -25.33
N ALA A 96 0.24 -0.85 -25.70
CA ALA A 96 0.13 -2.10 -26.46
C ALA A 96 0.83 -2.04 -27.83
N GLU A 97 0.95 -0.86 -28.43
CA GLU A 97 1.65 -0.67 -29.72
C GLU A 97 3.18 -0.83 -29.61
N GLU A 98 3.76 -0.65 -28.42
CA GLU A 98 5.20 -0.71 -28.18
C GLU A 98 5.66 -2.08 -27.64
N VAL A 99 4.71 -2.95 -27.27
CA VAL A 99 4.98 -4.25 -26.66
C VAL A 99 5.04 -5.36 -27.72
N GLN A 100 6.15 -6.10 -27.74
CA GLN A 100 6.28 -7.28 -28.58
C GLN A 100 5.26 -8.36 -28.16
N ASN A 101 4.49 -8.89 -29.12
CA ASN A 101 3.42 -9.85 -28.85
C ASN A 101 2.33 -9.34 -27.89
N ALA A 102 1.88 -8.10 -28.08
CA ALA A 102 0.89 -7.44 -27.23
C ALA A 102 -0.37 -8.28 -26.96
N ARG A 103 -0.87 -9.05 -27.95
CA ARG A 103 -2.04 -9.92 -27.80
C ARG A 103 -1.95 -10.90 -26.62
N THR A 104 -0.75 -11.35 -26.30
CA THR A 104 -0.51 -12.30 -25.20
C THR A 104 0.12 -11.60 -24.01
N VAL A 105 1.12 -10.74 -24.21
CA VAL A 105 1.88 -10.12 -23.11
C VAL A 105 1.02 -9.14 -22.32
N VAL A 106 0.24 -8.26 -22.98
CA VAL A 106 -0.59 -7.25 -22.30
C VAL A 106 -1.59 -7.88 -21.33
N PRO A 107 -2.44 -8.86 -21.71
CA PRO A 107 -3.40 -9.44 -20.76
C PRO A 107 -2.71 -10.19 -19.61
N TRP A 108 -1.60 -10.88 -19.86
CA TRP A 108 -0.84 -11.55 -18.79
C TRP A 108 -0.20 -10.54 -17.82
N CYS A 109 0.32 -9.41 -18.32
CA CYS A 109 0.84 -8.32 -17.49
C CYS A 109 -0.25 -7.68 -16.62
N MET A 110 -1.45 -7.48 -17.16
CA MET A 110 -2.57 -6.95 -16.37
C MET A 110 -2.95 -7.89 -15.24
N ILE A 111 -3.16 -9.18 -15.55
CA ILE A 111 -3.55 -10.20 -14.55
C ILE A 111 -2.46 -10.34 -13.47
N SER A 112 -1.18 -10.41 -13.87
CA SER A 112 -0.09 -10.54 -12.90
C SER A 112 0.02 -9.32 -11.99
N THR A 113 -0.18 -8.12 -12.53
CA THR A 113 -0.18 -6.86 -11.75
C THR A 113 -1.28 -6.87 -10.70
N VAL A 114 -2.50 -7.27 -11.06
CA VAL A 114 -3.63 -7.35 -10.13
C VAL A 114 -3.36 -8.40 -9.04
N ILE A 115 -2.89 -9.60 -9.42
CA ILE A 115 -2.62 -10.68 -8.46
C ILE A 115 -1.48 -10.30 -7.50
N LEU A 116 -0.38 -9.75 -8.00
CA LEU A 116 0.75 -9.34 -7.18
C LEU A 116 0.36 -8.21 -6.21
N ASN A 117 -0.25 -7.14 -6.70
CA ASN A 117 -0.67 -6.04 -5.83
C ASN A 117 -1.77 -6.47 -4.84
N GLY A 118 -2.71 -7.31 -5.28
CA GLY A 118 -3.75 -7.86 -4.41
C GLY A 118 -3.17 -8.73 -3.29
N THR A 119 -2.23 -9.63 -3.60
CA THR A 119 -1.61 -10.50 -2.58
C THR A 119 -0.71 -9.73 -1.61
N LEU A 120 0.12 -8.81 -2.11
CA LEU A 120 0.97 -7.93 -1.30
C LEU A 120 0.11 -7.01 -0.41
N GLY A 121 -0.94 -6.41 -0.98
CA GLY A 121 -1.90 -5.56 -0.27
C GLY A 121 -2.65 -6.31 0.82
N CYS A 122 -3.15 -7.51 0.54
CA CYS A 122 -3.79 -8.36 1.55
C CYS A 122 -2.83 -8.71 2.69
N ALA A 123 -1.57 -9.06 2.39
CA ALA A 123 -0.59 -9.42 3.40
C ALA A 123 -0.29 -8.26 4.36
N ILE A 124 -0.11 -7.03 3.85
CA ILE A 124 0.16 -5.86 4.71
C ILE A 124 -1.07 -5.44 5.51
N VAL A 125 -2.27 -5.52 4.94
CA VAL A 125 -3.52 -5.21 5.67
C VAL A 125 -3.72 -6.18 6.83
N ILE A 126 -3.49 -7.48 6.61
CA ILE A 126 -3.57 -8.48 7.68
C ILE A 126 -2.52 -8.20 8.75
N ALA A 127 -1.25 -7.97 8.37
CA ALA A 127 -0.18 -7.67 9.31
C ALA A 127 -0.47 -6.38 10.12
N PHE A 128 -1.02 -5.35 9.47
CA PHE A 128 -1.41 -4.10 10.10
C PHE A 128 -2.53 -4.33 11.11
N SER A 129 -3.58 -5.09 10.76
CA SER A 129 -4.69 -5.40 11.67
C SER A 129 -4.27 -6.16 12.93
N PHE A 130 -3.23 -6.98 12.86
CA PHE A 130 -2.65 -7.64 14.06
C PHE A 130 -1.83 -6.68 14.94
N CYS A 131 -1.40 -5.54 14.40
CA CYS A 131 -0.62 -4.54 15.13
C CYS A 131 -1.48 -3.39 15.71
N VAL A 132 -2.77 -3.30 15.34
CA VAL A 132 -3.72 -2.32 15.88
C VAL A 132 -4.23 -2.81 17.24
N VAL A 133 -3.45 -2.63 18.33
CA VAL A 133 -3.83 -3.01 19.70
C VAL A 133 -3.19 -2.03 20.69
N PRO A 134 -3.87 -1.51 21.75
CA PRO A 134 -5.08 -2.04 22.41
C PRO A 134 -6.42 -1.38 22.06
N THR A 135 -6.45 -0.20 21.45
CA THR A 135 -7.73 0.51 21.26
C THR A 135 -7.70 1.35 19.97
N ILE A 136 -8.63 1.06 19.06
CA ILE A 136 -8.86 1.84 17.83
C ILE A 136 -9.15 3.32 18.17
N GLU A 137 -9.75 3.57 19.34
CA GLU A 137 -10.06 4.90 19.86
C GLU A 137 -8.81 5.74 20.15
N ASP A 138 -7.73 5.15 20.66
CA ASP A 138 -6.47 5.88 20.90
C ASP A 138 -5.79 6.27 19.57
N THR A 139 -5.94 5.43 18.54
CA THR A 139 -5.43 5.74 17.20
C THR A 139 -6.23 6.86 16.53
N LEU A 140 -7.55 6.90 16.74
CA LEU A 140 -8.44 7.92 16.17
C LEU A 140 -8.40 9.25 16.91
N THR A 141 -7.97 9.26 18.18
CA THR A 141 -7.83 10.48 19.00
C THR A 141 -6.40 11.01 19.04
N SER A 142 -5.43 10.31 18.44
CA SER A 142 -4.04 10.75 18.39
C SER A 142 -3.91 12.10 17.65
N PRO A 143 -3.10 13.04 18.19
CA PRO A 143 -2.84 14.33 17.55
C PRO A 143 -2.05 14.20 16.25
N THR A 144 -1.53 13.01 15.94
CA THR A 144 -0.94 12.74 14.63
C THR A 144 -2.10 12.61 13.62
N SER A 145 -2.22 13.59 12.71
CA SER A 145 -3.21 13.60 11.62
C SER A 145 -3.08 12.42 10.63
N TYR A 146 -2.24 11.44 10.94
CA TYR A 146 -1.91 10.25 10.17
C TYR A 146 -1.99 9.00 11.05
N HIS A 147 -3.15 8.36 11.07
CA HIS A 147 -3.43 7.18 11.90
C HIS A 147 -2.43 6.01 11.70
N PHE A 148 -1.82 5.87 10.52
CA PHE A 148 -0.83 4.81 10.28
C PHE A 148 0.47 5.01 11.08
N MET A 149 0.82 6.26 11.41
CA MET A 149 2.04 6.59 12.16
C MET A 149 1.90 6.17 13.63
N GLU A 150 0.71 6.35 14.21
CA GLU A 150 0.40 5.93 15.58
C GLU A 150 0.47 4.40 15.71
N VAL A 151 -0.06 3.67 14.73
CA VAL A 151 0.01 2.19 14.72
C VAL A 151 1.46 1.70 14.63
N PHE A 152 2.29 2.34 13.80
CA PHE A 152 3.72 2.01 13.77
C PHE A 152 4.43 2.37 15.08
N TYR A 153 4.02 3.46 15.74
CA TYR A 153 4.57 3.86 17.03
C TYR A 153 4.23 2.86 18.14
N GLY A 154 2.98 2.42 18.22
CA GLY A 154 2.55 1.36 19.13
C GLY A 154 3.26 0.02 18.87
N ALA A 155 3.51 -0.32 17.60
CA ALA A 155 4.12 -1.60 17.24
C ALA A 155 5.65 -1.65 17.35
N MET A 156 6.35 -0.55 17.04
CA MET A 156 7.81 -0.54 16.83
C MET A 156 8.57 0.52 17.65
N GLY A 157 7.86 1.45 18.29
CA GLY A 157 8.44 2.60 18.99
C GLY A 157 8.97 3.69 18.04
N SER A 158 9.50 4.78 18.61
CA SER A 158 9.85 6.00 17.87
C SER A 158 10.82 5.79 16.69
N ALA A 159 11.88 5.01 16.88
CA ALA A 159 12.90 4.77 15.85
C ALA A 159 12.36 3.93 14.68
N GLY A 160 11.52 2.93 14.98
CA GLY A 160 10.89 2.08 13.97
C GLY A 160 9.88 2.84 13.13
N THR A 161 9.02 3.63 13.77
CA THR A 161 8.06 4.51 13.09
C THR A 161 8.74 5.49 12.15
N ALA A 162 9.78 6.19 12.62
CA ALA A 162 10.50 7.15 11.80
C ALA A 162 11.10 6.49 10.54
N GLY A 163 11.69 5.31 10.69
CA GLY A 163 12.25 4.54 9.57
C GLY A 163 11.18 4.11 8.56
N MET A 164 10.08 3.49 9.04
CA MET A 164 9.01 3.00 8.17
C MET A 164 8.28 4.16 7.47
N THR A 165 8.00 5.25 8.18
CA THR A 165 7.35 6.42 7.58
C THR A 165 8.26 7.13 6.58
N ALA A 166 9.57 7.23 6.84
CA ALA A 166 10.51 7.79 5.87
C ALA A 166 10.54 6.99 4.57
N VAL A 167 10.56 5.65 4.67
CA VAL A 167 10.50 4.76 3.50
C VAL A 167 9.20 4.98 2.70
N LEU A 168 8.07 5.11 3.38
CA LEU A 168 6.79 5.39 2.72
C LEU A 168 6.79 6.75 2.01
N ILE A 169 7.24 7.83 2.67
CA ILE A 169 7.24 9.18 2.08
C ILE A 169 8.16 9.27 0.86
N VAL A 170 9.33 8.62 0.90
CA VAL A 170 10.29 8.66 -0.21
C VAL A 170 9.83 7.84 -1.42
N LEU A 171 9.03 6.79 -1.19
CA LEU A 171 8.55 5.87 -2.22
C LEU A 171 7.10 6.07 -2.62
N MET A 172 6.41 7.09 -2.10
CA MET A 172 5.11 7.53 -2.62
C MET A 172 5.32 8.46 -3.81
#